data_AF-D2QJJ1-F1
#
_entry.id   AF-D2QJJ1-F1
#
_cell.length_a   1.000
_cell.length_b   1.000
_cell.length_c   1.000
_cell.angle_alpha   90.00
_cell.angle_beta   90.00
_cell.angle_gamma   90.00
#
_symmetry.space_group_name_H-M   'P 1'
#
loop_
_entity.id
_entity.type
_entity.pdbx_description
1 polymer ?
#
loop_
_entity_poly.entity_id
_entity_poly.type
_entity_poly.pdbx_seq_one_letter_code
_entity_poly.pdbx_strand_id
1 'polypeptide(L)'
;MKHLILFVALCLHYPLAAQTRLRGLGSLVIGLTPPDSLNKLEFVEDDQSYVKGTIALPCTHIRSFTASTVLIEGVRVTAISVYFYDDRLFRISCDYSDALKKVFTTKHGQGLARPPYTVRLCSGERGKPMLIEGEVWLRDDVWALAVQSTGYTSNCERENKRRLDIASQRLLALSSDCELRNVDQALIEFDRLEKEKQRLTTHPEKN
;
A
#
# COMPACT_ATOMS: atom_id res chain seq x y z
N MET A 1 11.49 -56.35 0.00
CA MET A 1 11.76 -55.20 -0.88
C MET A 1 10.48 -54.49 -1.36
N LYS A 2 9.52 -54.21 -0.48
CA LYS A 2 8.27 -53.46 -0.81
C LYS A 2 8.02 -52.24 0.09
N HIS A 3 8.80 -52.08 1.16
CA HIS A 3 8.65 -50.96 2.10
C HIS A 3 9.59 -49.78 1.80
N LEU A 4 10.54 -49.93 0.88
CA LEU A 4 11.48 -48.85 0.51
C LEU A 4 10.86 -47.80 -0.43
N ILE A 5 9.76 -48.14 -1.11
CA ILE A 5 9.11 -47.27 -2.10
C ILE A 5 8.18 -46.23 -1.43
N LEU A 6 7.69 -46.51 -0.21
CA LEU A 6 6.77 -45.60 0.50
C LEU A 6 7.47 -44.36 1.07
N PHE A 7 8.78 -44.44 1.38
CA PHE A 7 9.53 -43.31 1.91
C PHE A 7 9.97 -42.32 0.82
N VAL A 8 10.16 -42.78 -0.43
CA VAL A 8 10.56 -41.91 -1.55
C VAL A 8 9.37 -41.06 -2.04
N ALA A 9 8.13 -41.53 -1.88
CA ALA A 9 6.93 -40.77 -2.24
C ALA A 9 6.63 -39.58 -1.30
N LEU A 10 7.14 -39.60 -0.06
CA LEU A 10 7.01 -38.48 0.90
C LEU A 10 8.06 -37.38 0.70
N CYS A 11 9.09 -37.64 -0.12
CA CYS A 11 10.13 -36.67 -0.47
C CYS A 11 9.91 -36.04 -1.85
N LEU A 12 8.74 -36.26 -2.50
CA LEU A 12 8.32 -35.52 -3.68
C LEU A 12 7.92 -34.09 -3.29
N HIS A 13 8.94 -33.28 -3.05
CA HIS A 13 9.08 -31.95 -3.64
C HIS A 13 7.79 -31.11 -3.65
N TYR A 14 7.26 -30.82 -2.46
CA TYR A 14 6.70 -29.49 -2.30
C TYR A 14 7.88 -28.54 -2.47
N PRO A 15 7.87 -27.61 -3.46
CA PRO A 15 8.70 -26.44 -3.27
C PRO A 15 8.21 -25.87 -1.94
N LEU A 16 9.08 -25.92 -0.92
CA LEU A 16 9.03 -24.92 0.14
C LEU A 16 9.07 -23.61 -0.63
N ALA A 17 7.90 -23.04 -0.92
CA ALA A 17 7.79 -21.69 -1.39
C ALA A 17 8.47 -20.89 -0.30
N ALA A 18 9.72 -20.49 -0.58
CA ALA A 18 10.52 -19.65 0.28
C ALA A 18 9.57 -18.57 0.78
N GLN A 19 9.36 -18.49 2.10
CA GLN A 19 8.37 -17.59 2.67
C GLN A 19 8.77 -16.18 2.25
N THR A 20 8.09 -15.64 1.25
CA THR A 20 8.43 -14.38 0.63
C THR A 20 8.10 -13.29 1.64
N ARG A 21 9.15 -12.76 2.28
CA ARG A 21 8.99 -11.74 3.31
C ARG A 21 8.62 -10.43 2.60
N LEU A 22 7.34 -10.06 2.64
CA LEU A 22 6.91 -8.71 2.29
C LEU A 22 7.63 -7.74 3.23
N ARG A 23 8.50 -6.91 2.66
CA ARG A 23 9.36 -6.00 3.41
C ARG A 23 9.45 -4.61 2.80
N GLY A 24 8.99 -4.42 1.56
CA GLY A 24 9.15 -3.17 0.83
C GLY A 24 9.20 -3.40 -0.68
N LEU A 25 9.80 -2.46 -1.40
CA LEU A 25 9.90 -2.45 -2.85
C LEU A 25 11.34 -2.19 -3.31
N GLY A 26 12.00 -3.22 -3.84
CA GLY A 26 13.42 -3.16 -4.21
C GLY A 26 14.34 -2.80 -3.03
N SER A 27 15.12 -1.74 -3.18
CA SER A 27 16.00 -1.20 -2.13
C SER A 27 15.26 -0.38 -1.06
N LEU A 28 13.98 -0.04 -1.29
CA LEU A 28 13.13 0.66 -0.34
C LEU A 28 12.50 -0.35 0.61
N VAL A 29 13.09 -0.52 1.79
CA VAL A 29 12.70 -1.53 2.77
C VAL A 29 12.10 -0.85 4.01
N ILE A 30 10.88 -1.23 4.33
CA ILE A 30 10.12 -0.73 5.48
C ILE A 30 10.91 -0.99 6.77
N GLY A 31 11.07 0.05 7.57
CA GLY A 31 11.77 0.08 8.85
C GLY A 31 13.30 0.14 8.76
N LEU A 32 13.88 -0.02 7.57
CA LEU A 32 15.33 -0.12 7.38
C LEU A 32 15.94 0.96 6.51
N THR A 33 15.26 1.40 5.44
CA THR A 33 15.77 2.45 4.56
C THR A 33 15.73 3.80 5.28
N PRO A 34 16.86 4.50 5.45
CA PRO A 34 16.89 5.86 5.96
C PRO A 34 16.70 6.89 4.83
N PRO A 35 16.22 8.11 5.13
CA PRO A 35 15.98 9.13 4.11
C PRO A 35 17.26 9.53 3.37
N ASP A 36 18.41 9.55 4.05
CA ASP A 36 19.70 9.90 3.45
C ASP A 36 20.22 8.88 2.42
N SER A 37 19.62 7.69 2.36
CA SER A 37 19.94 6.68 1.33
C SER A 37 19.20 6.89 0.01
N LEU A 38 18.22 7.80 -0.03
CA LEU A 38 17.49 8.12 -1.25
C LEU A 38 18.41 8.83 -2.26
N ASN A 39 18.23 8.51 -3.54
CA ASN A 39 18.91 9.21 -4.61
C ASN A 39 18.36 10.64 -4.70
N LYS A 40 19.15 11.62 -4.26
CA LYS A 40 18.78 13.05 -4.24
C LYS A 40 18.53 13.66 -5.62
N LEU A 41 18.92 12.96 -6.70
CA LEU A 41 18.60 13.37 -8.08
C LEU A 41 17.22 12.88 -8.52
N GLU A 42 16.68 11.85 -7.87
CA GLU A 42 15.38 11.24 -8.21
C GLU A 42 14.29 11.69 -7.25
N PHE A 43 14.60 11.76 -5.96
CA PHE A 43 13.67 12.10 -4.89
C PHE A 43 13.82 13.55 -4.46
N VAL A 44 12.68 14.23 -4.36
CA VAL A 44 12.54 15.58 -3.82
C VAL A 44 11.82 15.47 -2.48
N GLU A 45 12.35 16.13 -1.45
CA GLU A 45 11.68 16.24 -0.15
C GLU A 45 10.48 17.18 -0.27
N ASP A 46 9.30 16.74 0.20
CA ASP A 46 8.12 17.60 0.25
C ASP A 46 8.20 18.56 1.44
N ASP A 47 7.38 19.62 1.46
CA ASP A 47 7.31 20.49 2.63
C ASP A 47 6.80 19.74 3.88
N GLN A 48 7.21 20.24 5.04
CA GLN A 48 6.89 19.73 6.37
C GLN A 48 5.40 19.33 6.54
N SER A 49 5.18 18.13 7.06
CA SER A 49 3.87 17.67 7.51
C SER A 49 3.44 18.36 8.81
N TYR A 50 2.14 18.57 8.97
CA TYR A 50 1.52 19.15 10.17
C TYR A 50 0.52 18.17 10.79
N VAL A 51 0.17 18.40 12.05
CA VAL A 51 -0.92 17.69 12.71
C VAL A 51 -2.24 17.96 11.96
N LYS A 52 -3.07 16.94 11.79
CA LYS A 52 -4.35 17.03 11.08
C LYS A 52 -5.23 18.14 11.66
N GLY A 53 -5.78 18.97 10.77
CA GLY A 53 -6.65 20.07 11.17
C GLY A 53 -5.93 21.31 11.71
N THR A 54 -4.60 21.35 11.66
CA THR A 54 -3.81 22.53 12.01
C THR A 54 -2.71 22.78 10.98
N ILE A 55 -2.38 24.05 10.77
CA ILE A 55 -1.27 24.49 9.92
C ILE A 55 -0.04 24.93 10.74
N ALA A 56 -0.14 24.88 12.07
CA ALA A 56 0.83 25.52 12.96
C ALA A 56 1.69 24.53 13.76
N LEU A 57 1.21 23.29 13.96
CA LEU A 57 1.93 22.29 14.75
C LEU A 57 2.63 21.29 13.82
N PRO A 58 3.97 21.41 13.62
CA PRO A 58 4.69 20.54 12.72
C PRO A 58 4.85 19.13 13.28
N CYS A 59 4.76 18.14 12.40
CA CYS A 59 5.14 16.75 12.68
C CYS A 59 6.60 16.53 12.34
N THR A 60 7.51 17.01 13.18
CA THR A 60 8.97 16.98 12.92
C THR A 60 9.56 15.58 12.82
N HIS A 61 8.84 14.56 13.30
CA HIS A 61 9.20 13.15 13.18
C HIS A 61 8.83 12.56 11.80
N ILE A 62 8.06 13.29 10.97
CA ILE A 62 7.67 12.87 9.62
C ILE A 62 8.45 13.63 8.57
N ARG A 63 9.02 12.87 7.62
CA ARG A 63 9.58 13.38 6.37
C ARG A 63 8.96 12.64 5.21
N SER A 64 8.63 13.33 4.13
CA SER A 64 8.10 12.70 2.91
C SER A 64 8.91 13.13 1.70
N PHE A 65 9.05 12.21 0.76
CA PHE A 65 9.76 12.46 -0.48
C PHE A 65 8.94 11.90 -1.65
N THR A 66 8.98 12.62 -2.76
CA THR A 66 8.33 12.21 -3.99
C THR A 66 9.33 12.10 -5.13
N ALA A 67 9.07 11.20 -6.06
CA ALA A 67 9.77 11.11 -7.33
C ALA A 67 8.76 10.81 -8.45
N SER A 68 8.91 11.49 -9.58
CA SER A 68 8.05 11.23 -10.74
C SER A 68 8.29 9.84 -11.31
N THR A 69 9.53 9.36 -11.26
CA THR A 69 9.91 8.05 -11.78
C THR A 69 11.20 7.54 -11.11
N VAL A 70 11.21 6.26 -10.73
CA VAL A 70 12.38 5.56 -10.19
C VAL A 70 12.50 4.18 -10.84
N LEU A 71 13.73 3.70 -11.06
CA LEU A 71 13.97 2.34 -11.52
C LEU A 71 14.11 1.40 -10.32
N ILE A 72 13.15 0.48 -10.15
CA ILE A 72 13.17 -0.50 -9.07
C ILE A 72 13.16 -1.90 -9.65
N GLU A 73 14.22 -2.68 -9.38
CA GLU A 73 14.37 -4.07 -9.87
C GLU A 73 14.16 -4.19 -11.40
N GLY A 74 14.63 -3.19 -12.16
CA GLY A 74 14.49 -3.14 -13.62
C GLY A 74 13.11 -2.68 -14.12
N VAL A 75 12.17 -2.35 -13.21
CA VAL A 75 10.86 -1.81 -13.55
C VAL A 75 10.83 -0.31 -13.30
N ARG A 76 10.33 0.44 -14.29
CA ARG A 76 10.06 1.87 -14.14
C ARG A 76 8.80 2.06 -13.29
N VAL A 77 8.96 2.60 -12.09
CA VAL A 77 7.88 2.90 -11.15
C VAL A 77 7.61 4.40 -11.16
N THR A 78 6.36 4.80 -11.33
CA THR A 78 5.95 6.21 -11.45
C THR A 78 5.18 6.70 -10.23
N ALA A 79 5.18 8.02 -10.04
CA ALA A 79 4.47 8.72 -8.98
C ALA A 79 4.68 8.07 -7.61
N ILE A 80 5.96 7.86 -7.26
CA ILE A 80 6.37 7.24 -6.02
C ILE A 80 6.47 8.29 -4.92
N SER A 81 5.86 7.99 -3.78
CA SER A 81 5.95 8.74 -2.54
C SER A 81 6.46 7.82 -1.45
N VAL A 82 7.43 8.27 -0.68
CA VAL A 82 7.99 7.54 0.46
C VAL A 82 7.91 8.41 1.71
N TYR A 83 7.63 7.77 2.85
CA TYR A 83 7.39 8.48 4.11
C TYR A 83 8.23 7.85 5.22
N PHE A 84 8.84 8.71 6.04
CA PHE A 84 9.75 8.33 7.11
C PHE A 84 9.20 8.80 8.46
N TYR A 85 9.33 7.96 9.48
CA TYR A 85 9.06 8.27 10.89
C TYR A 85 10.37 8.10 11.65
N ASP A 86 10.91 9.17 12.24
CA ASP A 86 12.22 9.17 12.90
C ASP A 86 13.30 8.46 12.06
N ASP A 87 13.46 8.92 10.82
CA ASP A 87 14.40 8.40 9.82
C ASP A 87 14.21 6.93 9.42
N ARG A 88 13.05 6.34 9.69
CA ARG A 88 12.70 4.98 9.25
C ARG A 88 11.60 5.02 8.20
N LEU A 89 11.86 4.48 7.02
CA LEU A 89 10.86 4.33 5.98
C LEU A 89 9.67 3.53 6.52
N PHE A 90 8.47 4.09 6.55
CA PHE A 90 7.29 3.40 7.05
C PHE A 90 6.18 3.23 6.01
N ARG A 91 6.26 3.95 4.88
CA ARG A 91 5.28 3.84 3.80
C ARG A 91 5.91 4.12 2.44
N ILE A 92 5.50 3.36 1.44
CA ILE A 92 5.81 3.53 0.02
C ILE A 92 4.47 3.52 -0.72
N SER A 93 4.19 4.52 -1.54
CA SER A 93 3.00 4.59 -2.40
C SER A 93 3.41 4.88 -3.83
N CYS A 94 2.93 4.13 -4.81
CA CYS A 94 3.30 4.33 -6.22
C CYS A 94 2.22 3.83 -7.19
N ASP A 95 2.37 4.13 -8.48
CA ASP A 95 1.50 3.55 -9.51
C ASP A 95 1.77 2.05 -9.71
N TYR A 96 0.70 1.27 -9.79
CA TYR A 96 0.78 -0.18 -9.90
C TYR A 96 0.54 -0.66 -11.34
N SER A 97 1.54 -0.43 -12.18
CA SER A 97 1.53 -0.87 -13.58
C SER A 97 1.54 -2.40 -13.72
N ASP A 98 1.19 -2.93 -14.90
CA ASP A 98 1.22 -4.38 -15.13
C ASP A 98 2.62 -4.99 -14.99
N ALA A 99 3.65 -4.23 -15.38
CA ALA A 99 5.05 -4.63 -15.19
C ALA A 99 5.38 -4.76 -13.70
N LEU A 100 4.97 -3.77 -12.89
CA LEU A 100 5.18 -3.81 -11.44
C LEU A 100 4.36 -4.92 -10.79
N LYS A 101 3.09 -5.12 -11.19
CA LYS A 101 2.25 -6.23 -10.71
C LYS A 101 2.90 -7.57 -10.96
N LYS A 102 3.45 -7.79 -12.15
CA LYS A 102 4.14 -9.04 -12.49
C LYS A 102 5.32 -9.31 -11.57
N VAL A 103 6.22 -8.32 -11.40
CA VAL A 103 7.40 -8.49 -10.54
C VAL A 103 7.00 -8.65 -9.08
N PHE A 104 6.08 -7.82 -8.59
CA PHE A 104 5.62 -7.85 -7.21
C PHE A 104 4.96 -9.18 -6.84
N THR A 105 4.05 -9.68 -7.67
CA THR A 105 3.37 -10.97 -7.43
C THR A 105 4.30 -12.18 -7.61
N THR A 106 5.30 -12.09 -8.50
CA THR A 106 6.35 -13.11 -8.60
C THR A 106 7.16 -13.19 -7.30
N LYS A 107 7.46 -12.04 -6.70
CA LYS A 107 8.27 -11.94 -5.49
C LYS A 107 7.50 -12.19 -4.20
N HIS A 108 6.22 -11.86 -4.12
CA HIS A 108 5.44 -11.90 -2.87
C HIS A 108 4.26 -12.88 -2.91
N GLY A 109 4.04 -13.55 -4.04
CA GLY A 109 2.86 -14.36 -4.27
C GLY A 109 1.62 -13.51 -4.57
N GLN A 110 0.49 -14.19 -4.77
CA GLN A 110 -0.80 -13.54 -4.99
C GLN A 110 -1.33 -12.92 -3.69
N GLY A 111 -1.95 -11.75 -3.81
CA GLY A 111 -2.63 -11.10 -2.70
C GLY A 111 -3.97 -11.77 -2.40
N LEU A 112 -4.51 -11.49 -1.22
CA LEU A 112 -5.90 -11.82 -0.92
C LEU A 112 -6.79 -10.75 -1.53
N ALA A 113 -7.58 -11.14 -2.54
CA ALA A 113 -8.59 -10.27 -3.12
C ALA A 113 -9.63 -9.86 -2.06
N ARG A 114 -10.00 -8.58 -2.06
CA ARG A 114 -11.04 -8.01 -1.21
C ARG A 114 -12.29 -7.71 -2.05
N PRO A 115 -13.47 -7.72 -1.44
CA PRO A 115 -14.69 -7.38 -2.17
C PRO A 115 -14.63 -5.98 -2.77
N PRO A 116 -15.19 -5.77 -3.97
CA PRO A 116 -15.31 -4.45 -4.55
C PRO A 116 -16.23 -3.56 -3.72
N TYR A 117 -15.92 -2.27 -3.71
CA TYR A 117 -16.75 -1.23 -3.11
C TYR A 117 -17.21 -0.23 -4.18
N THR A 118 -18.48 0.16 -4.11
CA THR A 118 -19.00 1.27 -4.93
C THR A 118 -19.27 2.46 -4.03
N VAL A 119 -18.63 3.59 -4.31
CA VAL A 119 -18.80 4.85 -3.57
C VAL A 119 -19.22 5.97 -4.52
N ARG A 120 -19.90 6.99 -3.98
CA ARG A 120 -20.28 8.19 -4.72
C ARG A 120 -19.55 9.38 -4.12
N LEU A 121 -18.44 9.77 -4.74
CA LEU A 121 -17.55 10.82 -4.22
C LEU A 121 -17.89 12.20 -4.78
N CYS A 122 -18.34 12.26 -6.04
CA CYS A 122 -18.75 13.50 -6.70
C CYS A 122 -20.11 13.97 -6.15
N SER A 123 -20.18 15.22 -5.66
CA SER A 123 -21.42 15.82 -5.11
C SER A 123 -22.34 16.47 -6.15
N GLY A 124 -22.02 16.38 -7.45
CA GLY A 124 -22.89 16.88 -8.53
C GLY A 124 -24.24 16.14 -8.58
N GLU A 125 -25.23 16.72 -9.27
CA GLU A 125 -26.68 16.39 -9.23
C GLU A 125 -27.08 14.91 -9.39
N ARG A 126 -26.17 14.01 -9.83
CA ARG A 126 -26.45 12.57 -9.94
C ARG A 126 -25.42 11.64 -9.30
N GLY A 127 -24.48 12.16 -8.52
CA GLY A 127 -23.48 11.39 -7.77
C GLY A 127 -22.92 10.20 -8.55
N LYS A 128 -21.98 10.46 -9.47
CA LYS A 128 -21.45 9.40 -10.33
C LYS A 128 -20.61 8.40 -9.51
N PRO A 129 -20.74 7.09 -9.77
CA PRO A 129 -20.09 6.08 -8.95
C PRO A 129 -18.58 5.97 -9.26
N MET A 130 -17.86 5.52 -8.25
CA MET A 130 -16.48 5.05 -8.27
C MET A 130 -16.46 3.62 -7.76
N LEU A 131 -15.92 2.70 -8.57
CA LEU A 131 -15.63 1.33 -8.19
C LEU A 131 -14.21 1.28 -7.64
N ILE A 132 -14.05 0.70 -6.45
CA ILE A 132 -12.76 0.51 -5.80
C ILE A 132 -12.59 -0.99 -5.51
N GLU A 133 -11.55 -1.57 -6.07
CA GLU A 133 -11.17 -2.98 -5.91
C GLU A 133 -9.79 -3.07 -5.28
N GLY A 134 -9.53 -4.13 -4.50
CA GLY A 134 -8.27 -4.24 -3.77
C GLY A 134 -7.75 -5.66 -3.62
N GLU A 135 -6.42 -5.79 -3.63
CA GLU A 135 -5.69 -6.99 -3.23
C GLU A 135 -4.77 -6.64 -2.04
N VAL A 136 -4.75 -7.49 -1.02
CA VAL A 136 -3.99 -7.25 0.22
C VAL A 136 -2.96 -8.35 0.47
N TRP A 137 -1.75 -7.94 0.85
CA TRP A 137 -0.72 -8.82 1.41
C TRP A 137 -0.47 -8.40 2.86
N LEU A 138 -0.37 -9.37 3.76
CA LEU A 138 -0.06 -9.13 5.16
C LEU A 138 1.01 -10.11 5.63
N ARG A 139 2.11 -9.57 6.15
CA ARG A 139 3.19 -10.34 6.80
C ARG A 139 3.77 -9.51 7.95
N ASP A 140 3.72 -10.06 9.14
CA ASP A 140 4.19 -9.40 10.37
C ASP A 140 3.57 -8.00 10.51
N ASP A 141 4.39 -6.97 10.67
CA ASP A 141 3.97 -5.56 10.77
C ASP A 141 3.81 -4.87 9.39
N VAL A 142 4.15 -5.54 8.29
CA VAL A 142 4.10 -4.95 6.95
C VAL A 142 2.83 -5.40 6.23
N TRP A 143 2.07 -4.43 5.77
CA TRP A 143 0.93 -4.64 4.88
C TRP A 143 1.21 -4.01 3.53
N ALA A 144 0.71 -4.63 2.47
CA ALA A 144 0.66 -4.03 1.15
C ALA A 144 -0.77 -4.10 0.63
N LEU A 145 -1.20 -3.04 -0.03
CA LEU A 145 -2.50 -2.89 -0.63
C LEU A 145 -2.32 -2.38 -2.05
N ALA A 146 -2.77 -3.18 -3.00
CA ALA A 146 -2.97 -2.73 -4.37
C ALA A 146 -4.43 -2.36 -4.55
N VAL A 147 -4.74 -1.11 -4.91
CA VAL A 147 -6.09 -0.64 -5.21
C VAL A 147 -6.21 -0.31 -6.68
N GLN A 148 -7.33 -0.72 -7.29
CA GLN A 148 -7.79 -0.22 -8.57
C GLN A 148 -9.03 0.65 -8.34
N SER A 149 -8.99 1.87 -8.87
CA SER A 149 -10.09 2.81 -8.83
C SER A 149 -10.58 3.08 -10.26
N THR A 150 -11.88 2.95 -10.50
CA THR A 150 -12.49 3.16 -11.82
C THR A 150 -13.83 3.87 -11.68
N GLY A 151 -13.96 5.05 -12.27
CA GLY A 151 -15.20 5.84 -12.20
C GLY A 151 -14.93 7.33 -12.11
N TYR A 152 -15.53 8.00 -11.12
CA TYR A 152 -15.45 9.45 -10.96
C TYR A 152 -14.93 9.85 -9.56
N THR A 153 -13.94 10.75 -9.54
CA THR A 153 -13.34 11.29 -8.30
C THR A 153 -14.28 12.28 -7.59
N SER A 154 -13.87 12.78 -6.42
CA SER A 154 -14.60 13.86 -5.72
C SER A 154 -14.72 15.14 -6.54
N ASN A 155 -13.75 15.41 -7.41
CA ASN A 155 -13.77 16.55 -8.35
C ASN A 155 -14.59 16.27 -9.62
N CYS A 156 -15.32 15.15 -9.66
CA CYS A 156 -16.14 14.71 -10.79
C CYS A 156 -15.35 14.45 -12.09
N GLU A 157 -14.05 14.19 -11.96
CA GLU A 157 -13.18 13.79 -13.08
C GLU A 157 -13.17 12.27 -13.24
N ARG A 158 -13.06 11.79 -14.48
CA ARG A 158 -13.01 10.36 -14.77
C ARG A 158 -11.63 9.81 -14.43
N GLU A 159 -11.60 8.73 -13.63
CA GLU A 159 -10.38 8.04 -13.26
C GLU A 159 -10.42 6.57 -13.64
N ASN A 160 -9.26 6.05 -14.06
CA ASN A 160 -8.93 4.63 -14.10
C ASN A 160 -7.47 4.50 -13.67
N LYS A 161 -7.26 4.19 -12.39
CA LYS A 161 -5.93 4.25 -11.78
C LYS A 161 -5.69 3.02 -10.92
N ARG A 162 -4.42 2.63 -10.83
CA ARG A 162 -3.96 1.54 -9.96
C ARG A 162 -2.83 2.04 -9.08
N ARG A 163 -2.95 1.82 -7.78
CA ARG A 163 -1.96 2.24 -6.78
C ARG A 163 -1.51 1.05 -5.96
N LEU A 164 -0.23 1.01 -5.62
CA LEU A 164 0.34 0.10 -4.65
C LEU A 164 0.81 0.92 -3.45
N ASP A 165 0.35 0.54 -2.27
CA ASP A 165 0.76 1.09 -0.99
C ASP A 165 1.39 -0.04 -0.16
N ILE A 166 2.57 0.19 0.40
CA ILE A 166 3.27 -0.76 1.28
C ILE A 166 3.65 0.01 2.53
N ALA A 167 3.25 -0.46 3.71
CA ALA A 167 3.54 0.25 4.94
C ALA A 167 3.67 -0.63 6.19
N SER A 168 4.29 -0.06 7.22
CA SER A 168 4.30 -0.58 8.58
C SER A 168 3.00 -0.19 9.28
N GLN A 169 2.25 -1.17 9.79
CA GLN A 169 0.99 -0.92 10.50
C GLN A 169 1.23 -0.15 11.80
N ARG A 170 2.26 -0.55 12.57
CA ARG A 170 2.64 0.10 13.82
C ARG A 170 3.05 1.56 13.61
N LEU A 171 3.92 1.84 12.64
CA LEU A 171 4.38 3.21 12.41
C LEU A 171 3.27 4.09 11.80
N LEU A 172 2.38 3.53 10.97
CA LEU A 172 1.18 4.23 10.53
C LEU A 172 0.26 4.62 11.69
N ALA A 173 0.12 3.75 12.70
CA ALA A 173 -0.66 4.07 13.89
C ALA A 173 -0.03 5.21 14.69
N LEU A 174 1.30 5.22 14.83
CA LEU A 174 2.04 6.28 15.50
C LEU A 174 2.02 7.62 14.76
N SER A 175 1.89 7.60 13.42
CA SER A 175 1.79 8.80 12.59
C SER A 175 0.35 9.22 12.29
N SER A 176 -0.64 8.67 12.99
CA SER A 176 -2.05 8.80 12.62
C SER A 176 -2.64 10.19 12.86
N ASP A 177 -2.02 10.99 13.71
CA ASP A 177 -2.31 12.39 14.00
C ASP A 177 -1.73 13.35 12.95
N CYS A 178 -0.75 12.91 12.17
CA CYS A 178 -0.09 13.72 11.14
C CYS A 178 -0.77 13.63 9.77
N GLU A 179 -0.79 14.75 9.07
CA GLU A 179 -1.23 14.82 7.69
C GLU A 179 -0.09 14.39 6.74
N LEU A 180 -0.27 13.22 6.12
CA LEU A 180 0.61 12.73 5.07
C LEU A 180 0.14 13.28 3.73
N ARG A 181 0.97 14.12 3.10
CA ARG A 181 0.71 14.67 1.77
C ARG A 181 0.80 13.56 0.72
N ASN A 182 0.24 13.76 -0.46
CA ASN A 182 0.41 12.86 -1.61
C ASN A 182 -0.09 11.41 -1.40
N VAL A 183 -1.00 11.20 -0.45
CA VAL A 183 -1.71 9.93 -0.27
C VAL A 183 -2.92 9.88 -1.20
N ASP A 184 -3.04 8.80 -1.97
CA ASP A 184 -4.12 8.64 -2.94
C ASP A 184 -5.50 8.47 -2.24
N GLN A 185 -6.51 9.18 -2.74
CA GLN A 185 -7.87 9.17 -2.17
C GLN A 185 -8.50 7.76 -2.19
N ALA A 186 -8.24 6.97 -3.23
CA ALA A 186 -8.81 5.62 -3.31
C ALA A 186 -8.26 4.69 -2.21
N LEU A 187 -6.99 4.88 -1.81
CA LEU A 187 -6.40 4.15 -0.67
C LEU A 187 -7.09 4.52 0.65
N ILE A 188 -7.37 5.81 0.86
CA ILE A 188 -8.04 6.31 2.07
C ILE A 188 -9.47 5.76 2.16
N GLU A 189 -10.23 5.83 1.07
CA GLU A 189 -11.59 5.31 1.04
C GLU A 189 -11.63 3.79 1.22
N PHE A 190 -10.71 3.06 0.60
CA PHE A 190 -10.63 1.62 0.77
C PHE A 190 -10.40 1.21 2.23
N ASP A 191 -9.44 1.84 2.92
CA ASP A 191 -9.16 1.59 4.34
C ASP A 191 -10.37 1.93 5.23
N ARG A 192 -11.06 3.05 4.95
CA ARG A 192 -12.29 3.44 5.66
C ARG A 192 -13.37 2.37 5.55
N LEU A 193 -13.60 1.84 4.35
CA LEU A 193 -14.66 0.87 4.06
C LEU A 193 -14.35 -0.51 4.64
N GLU A 194 -13.09 -0.95 4.62
CA GLU A 194 -12.68 -2.20 5.30
C GLU A 194 -12.89 -2.08 6.82
N LYS A 195 -12.53 -0.95 7.44
CA LYS A 195 -12.78 -0.70 8.88
C LYS A 195 -14.26 -0.67 9.24
N GLU A 196 -15.08 -0.01 8.42
CA GLU A 196 -16.53 0.05 8.60
C GLU A 196 -17.17 -1.36 8.54
N LYS A 197 -16.78 -2.15 7.52
CA LYS A 197 -17.21 -3.54 7.40
C LYS A 197 -16.78 -4.38 8.60
N GLN A 198 -15.54 -4.22 9.06
CA GLN A 198 -15.04 -4.97 10.22
C GLN A 198 -15.86 -4.65 11.48
N ARG A 199 -16.17 -3.37 11.73
CA ARG A 199 -17.02 -2.95 12.86
C ARG A 199 -18.39 -3.63 12.83
N LEU A 200 -19.05 -3.64 11.66
CA LEU A 200 -20.35 -4.30 11.48
C LEU A 200 -20.30 -5.81 11.73
N THR A 201 -19.18 -6.46 11.41
CA THR A 201 -19.01 -7.90 11.69
C THR A 201 -18.68 -8.22 13.14
N THR A 202 -17.98 -7.34 13.85
CA THR A 202 -17.57 -7.57 15.25
C THR A 202 -18.60 -7.13 16.27
N HIS A 203 -19.43 -6.14 15.93
CA HIS A 203 -20.54 -5.64 16.74
C HIS A 203 -21.80 -5.61 15.88
N PRO A 204 -22.43 -6.77 15.61
CA PRO A 204 -23.76 -6.76 15.01
C PRO A 204 -24.66 -5.99 15.98
N GLU A 205 -25.24 -4.88 15.52
CA GLU A 205 -26.25 -4.15 16.29
C GLU A 205 -27.28 -5.17 16.80
N LYS A 206 -27.35 -5.32 18.12
CA LYS A 206 -28.43 -6.08 18.75
C LYS A 206 -29.69 -5.26 18.58
N ASN A 207 -30.44 -5.55 17.51
CA ASN A 207 -31.86 -5.22 17.43
C ASN A 207 -32.64 -6.07 18.44
#